data_AF-A0A7R9EMG8-F1
#
_entry.id   AF-A0A7R9EMG8-F1
#
_cell.length_a   1.000
_cell.length_b   1.000
_cell.length_c   1.000
_cell.angle_alpha   90.00
_cell.angle_beta   90.00
_cell.angle_gamma   90.00
#
_symmetry.space_group_name_H-M   'P 1'
#
loop_
_entity.id
_entity.type
_entity.pdbx_description
1 polymer ?
#
loop_
_entity_poly.entity_id
_entity_poly.type
_entity_poly.pdbx_seq_one_letter_code
_entity_poly.pdbx_strand_id
1 'polypeptide(L)'
;MAACRERIKLLRTLIQEKKKDINKGETENANLTKTNRERSARLPRYEEKVGKMGHYVRQWEHNVKKQQRALEAVHQDLKEVIRSSVQQLVTYIFPITAVQPTPPGTGEEDTVTALADASRTAYVRGHWILTDSSGELHHCIVAPTLPGSGDYSAYSAWVATNKETGVHTINNFRGHLAW
;
A
#
# COMPACT_ATOMS: atom_id res chain seq x y z
N MET A 1 -8.20 -101.06 -2.60
CA MET A 1 -7.05 -100.66 -1.74
C MET A 1 -6.11 -99.63 -2.40
N ALA A 2 -5.76 -99.73 -3.69
CA ALA A 2 -4.83 -98.79 -4.35
C ALA A 2 -5.37 -97.34 -4.48
N ALA A 3 -6.62 -97.16 -4.90
CA ALA A 3 -7.24 -95.84 -5.08
C ALA A 3 -7.31 -95.01 -3.78
N CYS A 4 -7.53 -95.67 -2.64
CA CYS A 4 -7.56 -95.00 -1.33
C CYS A 4 -6.17 -94.44 -0.95
N ARG A 5 -5.10 -95.18 -1.26
CA ARG A 5 -3.71 -94.74 -1.00
C ARG A 5 -3.32 -93.53 -1.85
N GLU A 6 -3.70 -93.50 -3.12
CA GLU A 6 -3.43 -92.35 -3.99
C GLU A 6 -4.20 -91.11 -3.56
N ARG A 7 -5.46 -91.26 -3.13
CA ARG A 7 -6.24 -90.16 -2.56
C ARG A 7 -5.60 -89.60 -1.29
N ILE A 8 -5.06 -90.46 -0.42
CA ILE A 8 -4.33 -90.02 0.78
C ILE A 8 -3.06 -89.26 0.42
N LYS A 9 -2.30 -89.70 -0.60
CA LYS A 9 -1.11 -88.98 -1.08
C LYS A 9 -1.48 -87.60 -1.61
N LEU A 10 -2.50 -87.50 -2.46
CA LEU A 10 -2.96 -86.23 -3.03
C LEU A 10 -3.38 -85.25 -1.94
N LEU A 11 -4.14 -85.72 -0.94
CA LEU A 11 -4.54 -84.91 0.21
C LEU A 11 -3.34 -84.39 1.02
N ARG A 12 -2.31 -85.22 1.22
CA ARG A 12 -1.09 -84.79 1.92
C ARG A 12 -0.35 -83.70 1.14
N THR A 13 -0.23 -83.83 -0.18
CA THR A 13 0.38 -82.81 -1.04
C THR A 13 -0.39 -81.49 -0.96
N LEU A 14 -1.73 -81.55 -1.09
CA LEU A 14 -2.60 -80.38 -0.95
C LEU A 14 -2.46 -79.70 0.42
N ILE A 15 -2.38 -80.47 1.51
CA ILE A 15 -2.17 -79.92 2.85
C ILE A 15 -0.81 -79.24 2.96
N GLN A 16 0.25 -79.82 2.38
CA GLN A 16 1.58 -79.20 2.39
C GLN A 16 1.61 -77.90 1.58
N GLU A 17 0.99 -77.89 0.40
CA GLU A 17 0.90 -76.71 -0.45
C GLU A 17 0.12 -75.59 0.23
N LYS A 18 -1.04 -75.90 0.83
CA LYS A 18 -1.81 -74.93 1.61
C LYS A 18 -1.06 -74.40 2.82
N LYS A 19 -0.30 -75.23 3.54
CA LYS A 19 0.56 -74.75 4.63
C LYS A 19 1.64 -73.80 4.14
N LYS A 20 2.23 -74.07 2.98
CA LYS A 20 3.24 -73.18 2.37
C LYS A 20 2.61 -71.84 1.99
N ASP A 21 1.42 -71.85 1.41
CA ASP A 21 0.68 -70.63 1.07
C ASP A 21 0.32 -69.81 2.31
N ILE A 22 -0.15 -70.47 3.37
CA ILE A 22 -0.46 -69.81 4.66
C ILE A 22 0.80 -69.18 5.24
N ASN A 23 1.91 -69.92 5.34
CA ASN A 23 3.16 -69.37 5.86
C ASN A 23 3.65 -68.18 5.02
N LYS A 24 3.53 -68.26 3.69
CA LYS A 24 3.88 -67.14 2.82
C LYS A 24 3.00 -65.91 3.12
N GLY A 25 1.69 -66.10 3.20
CA GLY A 25 0.74 -65.04 3.55
C GLY A 25 1.01 -64.43 4.92
N GLU A 26 1.32 -65.25 5.93
CA GLU A 26 1.69 -64.79 7.27
C GLU A 26 2.96 -63.94 7.26
N THR A 27 3.99 -64.36 6.51
CA THR A 27 5.23 -63.58 6.39
C THR A 27 5.02 -62.24 5.68
N GLU A 28 4.22 -62.21 4.61
CA GLU A 28 3.86 -60.99 3.90
C GLU A 28 3.05 -60.05 4.80
N ASN A 29 2.06 -60.59 5.53
CA ASN A 29 1.25 -59.82 6.44
C ASN A 29 2.07 -59.25 7.62
N ALA A 30 3.02 -60.02 8.16
CA ALA A 30 3.95 -59.54 9.18
C ALA A 30 4.82 -58.39 8.66
N ASN A 31 5.34 -58.50 7.43
CA ASN A 31 6.13 -57.45 6.79
C ASN A 31 5.31 -56.17 6.54
N LEU A 32 4.07 -56.31 6.05
CA LEU A 32 3.16 -55.18 5.84
C LEU A 32 2.83 -54.51 7.17
N THR A 33 2.52 -55.29 8.21
CA THR A 33 2.22 -54.77 9.56
C THR A 33 3.40 -53.99 10.14
N LYS A 34 4.62 -54.51 9.98
CA LYS A 34 5.85 -53.81 10.41
C LYS A 34 6.02 -52.48 9.66
N THR A 35 5.91 -52.51 8.34
CA THR A 35 6.06 -51.31 7.50
C THR A 35 5.01 -50.25 7.83
N ASN A 36 3.77 -50.68 8.08
CA ASN A 36 2.69 -49.79 8.44
C ASN A 36 2.93 -49.15 9.82
N ARG A 37 3.36 -49.93 10.81
CA ARG A 37 3.77 -49.41 12.13
C ARG A 37 4.89 -48.37 12.03
N GLU A 38 5.91 -48.63 11.20
CA GLU A 38 7.01 -47.68 10.99
C GLU A 38 6.52 -46.37 10.35
N ARG A 39 5.58 -46.45 9.39
CA ARG A 39 4.98 -45.26 8.78
C ARG A 39 4.11 -44.49 9.78
N SER A 40 3.27 -45.17 10.54
CA SER A 40 2.45 -44.56 11.60
C SER A 40 3.31 -43.90 12.68
N ALA A 41 4.45 -44.48 13.04
CA ALA A 41 5.38 -43.87 14.00
C ALA A 41 6.07 -42.60 13.46
N ARG A 42 6.23 -42.46 12.13
CA ARG A 42 6.85 -41.29 11.50
C ARG A 42 5.87 -40.14 11.25
N LEU A 43 4.58 -40.44 11.08
CA LEU A 43 3.52 -39.47 10.78
C LEU A 43 3.49 -38.24 11.72
N PRO A 44 3.58 -38.40 13.06
CA PRO A 44 3.55 -37.27 13.99
C PRO A 44 4.67 -36.24 13.76
N ARG A 45 5.85 -36.67 13.30
CA ARG A 45 6.96 -35.74 12.99
C ARG A 45 6.64 -34.82 11.83
N TYR A 46 5.93 -35.32 10.81
CA TYR A 46 5.53 -34.51 9.68
C TYR A 46 4.42 -33.53 10.08
N GLU A 47 3.48 -33.98 10.90
CA GLU A 47 2.43 -33.14 11.46
C GLU A 47 3.00 -31.99 12.29
N GLU A 48 3.97 -32.28 13.17
CA GLU A 48 4.66 -31.25 13.96
C GLU A 48 5.39 -30.24 13.06
N LYS A 49 6.09 -30.72 12.02
CA LYS A 49 6.80 -29.84 11.07
C LYS A 49 5.85 -28.94 10.30
N VAL A 50 4.73 -29.48 9.83
CA VAL A 50 3.67 -28.71 9.15
C VAL A 50 3.04 -27.72 10.12
N GLY A 51 2.81 -28.10 11.37
CA GLY A 51 2.32 -27.22 12.43
C GLY A 51 3.25 -26.04 12.69
N LYS A 52 4.56 -26.28 12.82
CA LYS A 52 5.60 -25.24 12.97
C LYS A 52 5.60 -24.31 11.77
N MET A 53 5.61 -24.85 10.55
CA MET A 53 5.57 -24.04 9.32
C MET A 53 4.30 -23.18 9.27
N GLY A 54 3.15 -23.75 9.61
CA GLY A 54 1.88 -23.02 9.67
C GLY A 54 1.89 -21.90 10.72
N HIS A 55 2.53 -22.11 11.87
CA HIS A 55 2.72 -21.05 12.86
C HIS A 55 3.57 -19.90 12.31
N TYR A 56 4.71 -20.21 11.67
CA TYR A 56 5.57 -19.18 11.07
C TYR A 56 4.85 -18.36 10.00
N VAL A 57 4.10 -19.02 9.11
CA VAL A 57 3.33 -18.32 8.06
C VAL A 57 2.29 -17.39 8.69
N ARG A 58 1.50 -17.86 9.66
CA ARG A 58 0.51 -17.02 10.35
C ARG A 58 1.14 -15.85 11.08
N GLN A 59 2.27 -16.07 11.75
CA GLN A 59 2.99 -15.01 12.44
C GLN A 59 3.55 -13.98 11.46
N TRP A 60 4.09 -14.42 10.33
CA TRP A 60 4.59 -13.54 9.28
C TRP A 60 3.46 -12.72 8.65
N GLU A 61 2.33 -13.35 8.30
CA GLU A 61 1.13 -12.65 7.80
C GLU A 61 0.64 -11.59 8.78
N HIS A 62 0.61 -11.91 10.07
CA HIS A 62 0.25 -10.95 11.11
C HIS A 62 1.22 -9.76 11.14
N ASN A 63 2.53 -10.02 11.08
CA ASN A 63 3.55 -8.98 11.09
C ASN A 63 3.45 -8.08 9.86
N VAL A 64 3.27 -8.65 8.66
CA VAL A 64 3.07 -7.89 7.42
C VAL A 64 1.84 -6.99 7.54
N LYS A 65 0.70 -7.54 8.01
CA LYS A 65 -0.52 -6.75 8.22
C LYS A 65 -0.31 -5.62 9.23
N LYS A 66 0.43 -5.87 10.32
CA LYS A 66 0.76 -4.85 11.31
C LYS A 66 1.58 -3.71 10.70
N GLN A 67 2.63 -4.04 9.94
CA GLN A 67 3.46 -3.05 9.26
C GLN A 67 2.66 -2.24 8.24
N GLN A 68 1.79 -2.90 7.48
CA GLN A 68 0.95 -2.22 6.49
C GLN A 68 -0.04 -1.24 7.13
N ARG A 69 -0.64 -1.59 8.28
CA ARG A 69 -1.49 -0.68 9.04
C ARG A 69 -0.71 0.53 9.59
N ALA A 70 0.50 0.30 10.09
CA ALA A 70 1.35 1.39 10.58
C ALA A 70 1.75 2.35 9.45
N LEU A 71 2.12 1.81 8.28
CA LEU A 71 2.42 2.60 7.10
C LEU A 71 1.22 3.42 6.64
N GLU A 72 0.02 2.82 6.61
CA GLU A 72 -1.20 3.52 6.22
C GLU A 72 -1.51 4.67 7.18
N ALA A 73 -1.37 4.46 8.49
CA ALA A 73 -1.58 5.51 9.49
C ALA A 73 -0.65 6.71 9.24
N VAL A 74 0.66 6.47 9.07
CA VAL A 74 1.63 7.53 8.78
C VAL A 74 1.30 8.25 7.47
N HIS A 75 0.82 7.52 6.45
CA HIS A 75 0.40 8.13 5.19
C HIS A 75 -0.81 9.04 5.35
N GLN A 76 -1.77 8.68 6.20
CA GLN A 76 -2.94 9.51 6.48
C GLN A 76 -2.55 10.76 7.24
N ASP A 77 -1.72 10.63 8.28
CA ASP A 77 -1.19 11.77 9.04
C ASP A 77 -0.45 12.75 8.11
N LEU A 78 0.38 12.22 7.20
CA LEU A 78 1.10 13.05 6.22
C LEU A 78 0.13 13.78 5.28
N LYS A 79 -0.94 13.11 4.80
CA LYS A 79 -1.95 13.76 3.97
C LYS A 79 -2.66 14.89 4.71
N GLU A 80 -2.94 14.72 5.99
CA GLU A 80 -3.55 15.75 6.83
C GLU A 80 -2.62 16.96 6.99
N VAL A 81 -1.34 16.71 7.29
CA VAL A 81 -0.32 17.78 7.40
C VAL A 81 -0.18 18.55 6.08
N ILE A 82 -0.10 17.85 4.95
CA ILE A 82 -0.02 18.48 3.62
C ILE A 82 -1.27 19.32 3.37
N ARG A 83 -2.47 18.77 3.62
CA ARG A 83 -3.73 19.49 3.41
C ARG A 83 -3.80 20.76 4.25
N SER A 84 -3.45 20.67 5.54
CA SER A 84 -3.40 21.81 6.44
C SER A 84 -2.38 22.85 5.97
N SER A 85 -1.19 22.42 5.54
CA SER A 85 -0.14 23.31 5.07
C SER A 85 -0.56 24.05 3.80
N VAL A 86 -1.17 23.35 2.83
CA VAL A 86 -1.70 23.97 1.61
C VAL A 86 -2.80 24.97 1.93
N GLN A 87 -3.72 24.65 2.84
CA GLN A 87 -4.75 25.58 3.28
C GLN A 87 -4.14 26.84 3.89
N GLN A 88 -3.14 26.70 4.76
CA GLN A 88 -2.42 27.85 5.33
C GLN A 88 -1.74 28.70 4.25
N LEU A 89 -1.09 28.07 3.26
CA LEU A 89 -0.46 28.79 2.15
C LEU A 89 -1.48 29.61 1.36
N VAL A 90 -2.62 29.02 1.01
CA VAL A 90 -3.69 29.71 0.28
C VAL A 90 -4.30 30.82 1.12
N THR A 91 -4.55 30.59 2.42
CA THR A 91 -5.18 31.60 3.29
C THR A 91 -4.27 32.80 3.55
N TYR A 92 -2.98 32.57 3.81
CA TYR A 92 -2.11 33.62 4.34
C TYR A 92 -1.13 34.20 3.34
N ILE A 93 -0.66 33.40 2.37
CA ILE A 93 0.41 33.81 1.44
C ILE A 93 -0.17 34.07 0.05
N PHE A 94 -1.07 33.22 -0.41
CA PHE A 94 -1.64 33.27 -1.76
C PHE A 94 -3.18 33.41 -1.73
N PRO A 95 -3.71 34.50 -1.14
CA PRO A 95 -5.16 34.69 -1.06
C PRO A 95 -5.74 34.81 -2.47
N ILE A 96 -6.60 33.86 -2.81
CA ILE A 96 -7.33 33.87 -4.08
C ILE A 96 -8.50 34.84 -3.94
N THR A 97 -8.45 35.95 -4.66
CA THR A 97 -9.52 36.96 -4.63
C THR A 97 -10.17 37.05 -5.99
N ALA A 98 -11.49 37.23 -6.03
CA ALA A 98 -12.20 37.52 -7.26
C ALA A 98 -11.89 38.97 -7.67
N VAL A 99 -11.36 39.16 -8.88
CA VAL A 99 -11.15 40.49 -9.45
C VAL A 99 -12.44 40.88 -10.14
N GLN A 100 -13.03 42.01 -9.74
CA GLN A 100 -14.17 42.54 -10.46
C GLN A 100 -13.74 43.04 -11.84
N PRO A 101 -14.49 42.76 -12.91
CA PRO A 101 -14.20 43.33 -14.23
C PRO A 101 -14.27 44.85 -14.14
N THR A 102 -13.14 45.54 -14.32
CA THR A 102 -13.14 47.00 -14.50
C THR A 102 -13.85 47.33 -15.81
N PRO A 103 -14.91 48.17 -15.79
CA PRO A 103 -15.57 48.56 -17.02
C PRO A 103 -14.58 49.32 -17.92
N PRO A 104 -14.60 49.07 -19.24
CA PRO A 104 -13.71 49.76 -20.17
C PRO A 104 -13.97 51.26 -20.08
N GLY A 105 -12.93 52.03 -19.73
CA GLY A 105 -12.97 53.48 -19.75
C GLY A 105 -13.23 53.97 -21.18
N THR A 106 -14.28 54.76 -21.35
CA THR A 106 -14.52 55.56 -22.55
C THR A 106 -13.45 56.64 -22.64
N GLY A 107 -12.35 56.36 -23.34
CA GLY A 107 -11.26 57.32 -23.48
C GLY A 107 -10.27 56.86 -24.53
N GLU A 108 -10.48 57.39 -25.74
CA GLU A 108 -9.55 57.59 -26.85
C GLU A 108 -8.74 56.39 -27.38
N GLU A 109 -8.80 56.24 -28.70
CA GLU A 109 -8.20 55.19 -29.52
C GLU A 109 -6.67 55.29 -29.50
N ASP A 110 -6.07 54.96 -28.36
CA ASP A 110 -4.63 54.98 -28.13
C ASP A 110 -4.13 53.56 -27.78
N THR A 111 -2.83 53.32 -27.89
CA THR A 111 -2.13 52.02 -27.72
C THR A 111 -2.64 51.10 -26.59
N VAL A 112 -3.20 51.69 -25.54
CA VAL A 112 -3.91 51.03 -24.43
C VAL A 112 -5.09 50.17 -24.90
N THR A 113 -5.86 50.62 -25.90
CA THR A 113 -6.99 49.89 -26.48
C THR A 113 -6.52 48.65 -27.26
N ALA A 114 -5.43 48.77 -28.02
CA ALA A 114 -4.83 47.63 -28.74
C ALA A 114 -4.23 46.60 -27.78
N LEU A 115 -3.57 47.06 -26.70
CA LEU A 115 -3.09 46.20 -25.60
C LEU A 115 -4.25 45.51 -24.88
N ALA A 116 -5.34 46.24 -24.63
CA ALA A 116 -6.54 45.67 -24.02
C ALA A 116 -7.16 44.59 -24.91
N ASP A 117 -7.21 44.80 -26.24
CA ASP A 117 -7.75 43.80 -27.17
C ASP A 117 -6.85 42.58 -27.33
N ALA A 118 -5.53 42.78 -27.40
CA ALA A 118 -4.56 41.69 -27.39
C ALA A 118 -4.64 40.86 -26.10
N SER A 119 -4.86 41.50 -24.94
CA SER A 119 -5.06 40.81 -23.66
C SER A 119 -6.36 40.00 -23.60
N ARG A 120 -7.35 40.35 -24.43
CA ARG A 120 -8.65 39.66 -24.58
C ARG A 120 -8.62 38.57 -25.65
N THR A 121 -7.47 38.24 -26.24
CA THR A 121 -7.38 37.23 -27.30
C THR A 121 -6.42 36.12 -26.90
N ALA A 122 -6.89 34.87 -26.84
CA ALA A 122 -6.08 33.71 -26.50
C ALA A 122 -5.96 32.75 -27.69
N TYR A 123 -4.76 32.22 -27.93
CA TYR A 123 -4.53 31.21 -28.96
C TYR A 123 -4.70 29.81 -28.39
N VAL A 124 -5.76 29.13 -28.79
CA VAL A 124 -6.07 27.78 -28.32
C VAL A 124 -6.29 26.87 -29.52
N ARG A 125 -5.50 25.79 -29.62
CA ARG A 125 -5.64 24.73 -30.62
C ARG A 125 -5.70 25.22 -32.08
N GLY A 126 -4.85 26.18 -32.45
CA GLY A 126 -4.73 26.61 -33.85
C GLY A 126 -5.54 27.85 -34.22
N HIS A 127 -6.38 28.35 -33.31
CA HIS A 127 -7.29 29.47 -33.58
C HIS A 127 -7.17 30.56 -32.51
N TRP A 128 -7.29 31.82 -32.94
CA TRP A 128 -7.43 32.97 -32.06
C TRP A 128 -8.87 33.05 -31.57
N ILE A 129 -9.06 33.06 -30.26
CA ILE A 129 -10.37 33.14 -29.61
C ILE A 129 -10.39 34.43 -28.79
N LEU A 130 -11.41 35.26 -29.00
CA LEU A 130 -11.67 36.42 -28.16
C LEU A 130 -12.26 35.91 -26.84
N THR A 131 -11.53 36.06 -25.74
CA THR A 131 -12.02 35.83 -24.37
C THR A 131 -12.84 37.05 -23.97
N ASP A 132 -14.01 37.22 -24.58
CA ASP A 132 -15.01 38.19 -24.11
C ASP A 132 -15.51 37.70 -22.76
N SER A 133 -14.83 38.16 -21.73
CA SER A 133 -15.08 37.78 -20.35
C SER A 133 -15.99 38.81 -19.66
N SER A 134 -16.77 39.58 -20.42
CA SER A 134 -17.57 40.72 -19.95
C SER A 134 -18.72 40.37 -18.97
N GLY A 135 -18.66 39.19 -18.35
CA GLY A 135 -19.43 38.84 -17.15
C GLY A 135 -18.86 37.65 -16.37
N GLU A 136 -17.68 37.13 -16.73
CA GLU A 136 -17.13 35.93 -16.07
C GLU A 136 -16.23 36.35 -14.90
N LEU A 137 -16.52 35.82 -13.71
CA LEU A 137 -15.79 36.14 -12.49
C LEU A 137 -14.36 35.58 -12.57
N HIS A 138 -13.37 36.44 -12.80
CA HIS A 138 -11.98 36.02 -12.81
C HIS A 138 -11.41 35.91 -11.40
N HIS A 139 -10.77 34.80 -11.10
CA HIS A 139 -10.01 34.60 -9.87
C HIS A 139 -8.52 34.75 -10.17
N CYS A 140 -7.82 35.63 -9.46
CA CYS A 140 -6.36 35.72 -9.54
C CYS A 140 -5.73 35.50 -8.16
N ILE A 141 -4.52 34.93 -8.17
CA ILE A 141 -3.65 34.98 -7.00
C ILE A 141 -3.07 36.39 -7.01
N VAL A 142 -3.56 37.24 -6.11
CA VAL A 142 -2.97 38.58 -5.91
C VAL A 142 -1.54 38.37 -5.41
N ALA A 143 -0.62 39.26 -5.78
CA ALA A 143 0.80 39.19 -5.43
C ALA A 143 0.99 38.72 -3.97
N PRO A 144 1.91 37.78 -3.71
CA PRO A 144 2.05 37.20 -2.38
C PRO A 144 2.22 38.32 -1.36
N THR A 145 1.62 38.16 -0.18
CA THR A 145 1.79 39.06 0.98
C THR A 145 3.23 39.16 1.49
N LEU A 146 4.15 38.44 0.84
CA LEU A 146 5.56 38.39 1.11
C LEU A 146 6.33 39.39 0.24
N PRO A 147 7.36 40.06 0.79
CA PRO A 147 8.21 40.96 0.01
C PRO A 147 8.84 40.27 -1.20
N GLY A 148 8.70 40.86 -2.40
CA GLY A 148 9.30 40.35 -3.64
C GLY A 148 10.84 40.43 -3.70
N SER A 149 11.49 41.01 -2.68
CA SER A 149 12.96 41.09 -2.56
C SER A 149 13.60 39.75 -2.20
N GLY A 150 12.82 38.78 -1.70
CA GLY A 150 13.33 37.49 -1.23
C GLY A 150 14.03 37.54 0.14
N ASP A 151 14.09 38.70 0.79
CA ASP A 151 14.60 38.84 2.17
C ASP A 151 13.46 38.66 3.18
N TYR A 152 13.43 37.50 3.83
CA TYR A 152 12.45 37.14 4.85
C TYR A 152 13.01 37.16 6.28
N SER A 153 14.20 37.76 6.48
CA SER A 153 14.92 37.77 7.76
C SER A 153 14.10 38.40 8.91
N ALA A 154 13.30 39.43 8.62
CA ALA A 154 12.41 40.04 9.61
C ALA A 154 11.34 39.06 10.14
N TYR A 155 10.81 38.19 9.27
CA TYR A 155 9.83 37.17 9.65
C TYR A 155 10.49 36.02 10.40
N SER A 156 11.67 35.56 9.98
CA SER A 156 12.39 34.50 10.71
C SER A 156 12.83 34.98 12.09
N ALA A 157 13.24 36.24 12.24
CA ALA A 157 13.53 36.86 13.53
C ALA A 157 12.28 36.98 14.42
N TRP A 158 11.14 37.40 13.86
CA TRP A 158 9.87 37.46 14.58
C TRP A 158 9.39 36.08 15.04
N VAL A 159 9.48 35.07 14.18
CA VAL A 159 9.14 33.68 14.52
C VAL A 159 10.08 33.13 15.59
N ALA A 160 11.39 33.42 15.51
CA ALA A 160 12.36 33.00 16.53
C ALA A 160 12.08 33.64 17.89
N THR A 161 11.64 34.90 17.90
CA THR A 161 11.33 35.64 19.13
C THR A 161 9.97 35.22 19.74
N ASN A 162 9.01 34.80 18.91
CA ASN A 162 7.64 34.54 19.35
C ASN A 162 7.28 33.05 19.45
N LYS A 163 8.18 32.15 19.06
CA LYS A 163 7.99 30.69 19.16
C LYS A 163 7.88 30.16 20.60
N GLU A 164 8.34 30.92 21.59
CA GLU A 164 8.33 30.47 23.00
C GLU A 164 7.00 30.74 23.73
N THR A 165 6.08 31.53 23.16
CA THR A 165 4.88 32.01 23.88
C THR A 165 3.52 31.55 23.33
N GLY A 166 3.47 30.57 22.41
CA GLY A 166 2.19 30.12 21.82
C GLY A 166 2.16 28.65 21.44
N VAL A 167 1.40 27.87 22.21
CA VAL A 167 1.10 26.44 22.05
C VAL A 167 0.51 26.14 20.67
N HIS A 168 1.21 25.34 19.86
CA HIS A 168 0.68 24.10 19.26
C HIS A 168 1.87 23.26 18.77
N THR A 169 2.05 22.13 19.44
CA THR A 169 3.03 21.08 19.15
C THR A 169 2.96 20.65 17.68
N ILE A 170 3.88 21.13 16.86
CA ILE A 170 4.22 20.50 15.58
C ILE A 170 5.74 20.44 15.49
N ASN A 171 6.35 19.59 16.31
CA ASN A 171 7.74 19.19 16.15
C ASN A 171 7.96 17.86 16.88
N ASN A 172 7.84 16.76 16.15
CA ASN A 172 8.57 15.56 16.51
C ASN A 172 9.07 14.82 15.27
N PHE A 173 10.01 15.45 14.56
CA PHE A 173 10.92 14.77 13.65
C PHE A 173 12.35 15.27 13.89
N ARG A 174 12.92 14.95 15.06
CA ARG A 174 14.38 14.81 15.19
C ARG A 174 14.71 13.37 14.84
N GLY A 175 14.98 13.12 13.56
CA GLY A 175 15.69 11.92 13.12
C GLY A 175 17.10 11.96 13.69
N HIS A 176 17.35 11.14 14.71
CA HIS A 176 18.70 10.84 15.18
C HIS A 176 19.35 9.92 14.14
N LEU A 177 20.15 10.51 13.26
CA LEU A 177 21.23 9.78 12.59
C LEU A 177 22.34 9.60 13.62
N ALA A 178 22.53 8.36 14.07
CA ALA A 178 23.76 7.91 14.71
C ALA A 178 24.02 6.48 14.22
N TRP A 179 25.28 6.25 13.88
CA TRP A 179 25.89 5.03 13.38
C TRP A 179 25.71 3.84 14.34
#